data_AF-A0A8X6RQX8-F1
#
_entry.id   AF-A0A8X6RQX8-F1
#
_cell.length_a   1.000
_cell.length_b   1.000
_cell.length_c   1.000
_cell.angle_alpha   90.00
_cell.angle_beta   90.00
_cell.angle_gamma   90.00
#
_symmetry.space_group_name_H-M   'P 1'
#
loop_
_entity.id
_entity.type
_entity.pdbx_description
1 polymer ?
#
loop_
_entity_poly.entity_id
_entity_poly.type
_entity_poly.pdbx_seq_one_letter_code
_entity_poly.pdbx_strand_id
1 'polypeptide(L)'
;MSRRKQQTAFDQISEFDRGRIVAYRDCGLSFREIDSRVGRNQTTVMRICDRWMQESTMDRRGQLHPPQCTTSREDRQIVRMAVTDRSVTSRTVAQHIESVTHHSVSARTIRQRLQQSGQSTRRPLLGLPLTQNHRCLRHQWCDERRMWVAEWNEVVFTDESRICLQHHDGQIRVWRHRGERMLNSCVMHCHTGPALGIMIWGGIGYHSRTTYCRYFKQPALHLRGVGASCTSLPSGYGHSHISTE
;
A
#
# COMPACT_ATOMS: atom_id res chain seq x y z
N MET A 1 -18.46 4.67 -41.26
CA MET A 1 -18.89 5.64 -40.23
C MET A 1 -19.95 5.00 -39.35
N SER A 2 -19.64 4.67 -38.10
CA SER A 2 -20.60 4.01 -37.20
C SER A 2 -21.50 5.06 -36.52
N ARG A 3 -22.81 5.02 -36.81
CA ARG A 3 -23.81 5.88 -36.16
C ARG A 3 -23.91 5.48 -34.70
N ARG A 4 -23.31 6.28 -33.82
CA ARG A 4 -23.50 6.17 -32.36
C ARG A 4 -24.96 6.51 -32.08
N LYS A 5 -25.79 5.51 -31.74
CA LYS A 5 -27.14 5.73 -31.24
C LYS A 5 -27.03 6.67 -30.03
N GLN A 6 -27.61 7.86 -30.13
CA GLN A 6 -27.78 8.73 -28.98
C GLN A 6 -28.67 7.99 -27.98
N GLN A 7 -28.10 7.60 -26.84
CA GLN A 7 -28.91 7.15 -25.70
C GLN A 7 -29.66 8.38 -25.18
N THR A 8 -30.98 8.37 -25.30
CA THR A 8 -31.82 9.34 -24.60
C THR A 8 -31.62 9.14 -23.10
N ALA A 9 -31.34 10.23 -22.37
CA ALA A 9 -31.22 10.17 -20.93
C ALA A 9 -32.55 9.70 -20.34
N PHE A 10 -32.55 8.56 -19.66
CA PHE A 10 -33.73 8.05 -18.98
C PHE A 10 -34.00 8.92 -17.76
N ASP A 11 -35.00 9.80 -17.85
CA ASP A 11 -35.42 10.61 -16.70
C ASP A 11 -36.23 9.76 -15.72
N GLN A 12 -35.72 9.64 -14.50
CA GLN A 12 -36.30 8.76 -13.51
C GLN A 12 -37.40 9.50 -12.73
N ILE A 13 -38.58 8.89 -12.58
CA ILE A 13 -39.68 9.48 -11.81
C ILE A 13 -39.26 9.69 -10.35
N SER A 14 -39.48 10.92 -9.86
CA SER A 14 -39.22 11.34 -8.49
C SER A 14 -40.11 10.59 -7.50
N GLU A 15 -39.69 10.48 -6.24
CA GLU A 15 -40.54 9.87 -5.20
C GLU A 15 -41.83 10.67 -4.98
N PHE A 16 -41.74 11.99 -5.08
CA PHE A 16 -42.89 12.89 -4.99
C PHE A 16 -43.94 12.61 -6.08
N ASP A 17 -43.51 12.46 -7.34
CA ASP A 17 -44.42 12.15 -8.45
C ASP A 17 -45.06 10.77 -8.29
N ARG A 18 -44.35 9.78 -7.71
CA ARG A 18 -44.94 8.46 -7.39
C ARG A 18 -46.02 8.57 -6.32
N GLY A 19 -45.77 9.35 -5.27
CA GLY A 19 -46.76 9.63 -4.24
C GLY A 19 -48.00 10.30 -4.81
N ARG A 20 -47.83 11.28 -5.72
CA ARG A 20 -48.94 11.93 -6.43
C ARG A 20 -49.73 10.95 -7.30
N ILE A 21 -49.05 10.06 -8.03
CA ILE A 21 -49.70 9.05 -8.87
C ILE A 21 -50.62 8.15 -8.03
N VAL A 22 -50.13 7.66 -6.89
CA VAL A 22 -50.95 6.82 -6.02
C VAL A 22 -52.06 7.60 -5.34
N ALA A 23 -51.77 8.80 -4.81
CA ALA A 23 -52.81 9.63 -4.20
C ALA A 23 -53.96 9.93 -5.20
N TYR A 24 -53.64 10.26 -6.45
CA TYR A 24 -54.66 10.45 -7.48
C TYR A 24 -55.39 9.15 -7.84
N ARG A 25 -54.71 8.01 -7.75
CA ARG A 25 -55.34 6.71 -7.97
C ARG A 25 -56.33 6.37 -6.85
N ASP A 26 -55.98 6.64 -5.60
CA ASP A 26 -56.85 6.44 -4.43
C ASP A 26 -58.05 7.40 -4.45
N CYS A 27 -57.88 8.60 -5.01
CA CYS A 27 -58.98 9.53 -5.30
C CYS A 27 -59.87 9.12 -6.49
N GLY A 28 -59.63 7.98 -7.14
CA GLY A 28 -60.48 7.44 -8.19
C GLY A 28 -60.26 8.02 -9.60
N LEU A 29 -59.17 8.76 -9.84
CA LEU A 29 -58.89 9.30 -11.17
C LEU A 29 -58.52 8.22 -12.20
N SER A 30 -58.82 8.50 -13.47
CA SER A 30 -58.43 7.65 -14.59
C SER A 30 -56.93 7.79 -14.90
N PHE A 31 -56.31 6.75 -15.45
CA PHE A 31 -54.87 6.78 -15.77
C PHE A 31 -54.48 7.90 -16.75
N ARG A 32 -55.37 8.31 -17.66
CA ARG A 32 -55.15 9.42 -18.60
C ARG A 32 -55.10 10.78 -17.90
N GLU A 33 -55.96 10.99 -16.90
CA GLU A 33 -55.96 12.22 -16.12
C GLU A 33 -54.73 12.32 -15.22
N ILE A 34 -54.31 11.19 -14.65
CA ILE A 34 -53.09 11.12 -13.83
C ILE A 34 -51.85 11.40 -14.68
N ASP A 35 -51.73 10.79 -15.87
CA ASP A 35 -50.67 11.10 -16.85
C ASP A 35 -50.62 12.60 -17.16
N SER A 36 -51.76 13.19 -17.53
CA SER A 36 -51.84 14.62 -17.87
C SER A 36 -51.44 15.55 -16.72
N ARG A 37 -51.75 15.20 -15.46
CA ARG A 37 -51.44 16.00 -14.26
C ARG A 37 -50.01 15.85 -13.76
N VAL A 38 -49.38 14.69 -14.01
CA VAL A 38 -48.03 14.37 -13.55
C VAL A 38 -47.00 14.57 -14.68
N GLY A 39 -47.45 14.63 -15.93
CA GLY A 39 -46.61 14.81 -17.12
C GLY A 39 -45.76 13.57 -17.44
N ARG A 40 -46.29 12.36 -17.20
CA ARG A 40 -45.54 11.09 -17.31
C ARG A 40 -46.36 10.04 -18.05
N ASN A 41 -45.76 9.43 -19.06
CA ASN A 41 -46.36 8.42 -19.92
C ASN A 41 -47.29 7.45 -19.15
N GLN A 42 -48.53 7.33 -19.63
CA GLN A 42 -49.58 6.44 -19.13
C GLN A 42 -49.10 5.03 -18.75
N THR A 43 -48.20 4.41 -19.53
CA THR A 43 -47.66 3.08 -19.19
C THR A 43 -46.85 3.07 -17.90
N THR A 44 -46.17 4.17 -17.58
CA THR A 44 -45.38 4.28 -16.34
C THR A 44 -46.30 4.53 -15.15
N VAL A 45 -47.34 5.34 -15.32
CA VAL A 45 -48.40 5.53 -14.33
C VAL A 45 -49.07 4.19 -14.00
N MET A 46 -49.47 3.43 -15.02
CA MET A 46 -50.10 2.11 -14.86
C MET A 46 -49.19 1.15 -14.08
N ARG A 47 -47.91 1.03 -14.46
CA ARG A 47 -46.94 0.17 -13.76
C ARG A 47 -46.74 0.56 -12.28
N ILE A 48 -46.82 1.84 -11.94
CA ILE A 48 -46.71 2.32 -10.55
C ILE A 48 -47.96 1.93 -9.77
N CYS A 49 -49.15 2.17 -10.32
CA CYS A 49 -50.42 1.82 -9.68
C CYS A 49 -50.57 0.29 -9.49
N ASP A 50 -50.22 -0.51 -10.51
CA ASP A 50 -50.28 -1.97 -10.43
C ASP A 50 -49.35 -2.50 -9.33
N ARG A 51 -48.14 -1.94 -9.25
CA ARG A 51 -47.19 -2.29 -8.18
C ARG A 51 -47.70 -1.88 -6.81
N TRP A 52 -48.30 -0.70 -6.67
CA TRP A 52 -48.91 -0.27 -5.41
C TRP A 52 -49.99 -1.24 -4.95
N MET A 53 -50.86 -1.69 -5.86
CA MET A 53 -51.91 -2.67 -5.55
C MET A 53 -51.33 -4.03 -5.12
N GLN A 54 -50.17 -4.44 -5.64
CA GLN A 54 -49.57 -5.74 -5.34
C GLN A 54 -48.65 -5.73 -4.10
N GLU A 55 -47.83 -4.68 -3.93
CA GLU A 55 -46.72 -4.65 -2.97
C GLU A 55 -46.92 -3.60 -1.86
N SER A 56 -47.95 -2.74 -1.95
CA SER A 56 -48.20 -1.62 -1.04
C SER A 56 -46.94 -0.77 -0.75
N THR A 57 -46.04 -0.67 -1.73
CA THR A 57 -44.71 -0.06 -1.58
C THR A 57 -44.42 0.89 -2.74
N MET A 58 -43.98 2.10 -2.41
CA MET A 58 -43.56 3.14 -3.38
C MET A 58 -42.09 3.01 -3.79
N ASP A 59 -41.33 2.34 -2.93
CA ASP A 59 -39.89 2.21 -3.06
C ASP A 59 -39.52 1.43 -4.32
N ARG A 60 -38.33 1.74 -4.82
CA ARG A 60 -37.76 0.92 -5.87
C ARG A 60 -37.31 -0.40 -5.25
N ARG A 61 -37.53 -1.50 -5.96
CA ARG A 61 -36.73 -2.69 -5.73
C ARG A 61 -35.26 -2.26 -5.82
N GLY A 62 -34.50 -2.57 -4.77
CA GLY A 62 -33.07 -2.30 -4.74
C GLY A 62 -32.44 -2.85 -6.02
N GLN A 63 -31.53 -2.09 -6.62
CA GLN A 63 -30.76 -2.61 -7.74
C GLN A 63 -30.02 -3.86 -7.25
N LEU A 64 -30.38 -5.02 -7.78
CA LEU A 64 -29.62 -6.23 -7.56
C LEU A 64 -28.25 -6.01 -8.21
N HIS A 65 -27.21 -6.01 -7.39
CA HIS A 65 -25.86 -5.97 -7.90
C HIS A 65 -25.59 -7.27 -8.68
N PRO A 66 -24.82 -7.20 -9.78
CA PRO A 66 -24.36 -8.41 -10.44
C PRO A 66 -23.71 -9.37 -9.45
N PRO A 67 -23.91 -10.69 -9.61
CA PRO A 67 -23.29 -11.66 -8.74
C PRO A 67 -21.78 -11.45 -8.76
N GLN A 68 -21.19 -11.58 -7.59
CA GLN A 68 -19.76 -11.39 -7.41
C GLN A 68 -18.99 -12.54 -8.06
N CYS A 69 -17.91 -12.23 -8.79
CA CYS A 69 -17.04 -13.26 -9.38
C CYS A 69 -16.33 -14.14 -8.33
N THR A 70 -16.24 -13.69 -7.07
CA THR A 70 -15.57 -14.45 -6.02
C THR A 70 -16.52 -14.84 -4.91
N THR A 71 -16.27 -16.01 -4.32
CA THR A 71 -17.01 -16.52 -3.16
C THR A 71 -16.44 -15.97 -1.85
N SER A 72 -17.22 -15.96 -0.77
CA SER A 72 -16.72 -15.53 0.55
C SER A 72 -15.58 -16.41 1.10
N ARG A 73 -15.39 -17.63 0.56
CA ARG A 73 -14.27 -18.51 0.92
C ARG A 73 -12.99 -18.06 0.21
N GLU A 74 -13.07 -17.74 -1.09
CA GLU A 74 -11.96 -17.17 -1.85
C GLU A 74 -11.52 -15.83 -1.27
N ASP A 75 -12.46 -14.95 -0.92
CA ASP A 75 -12.13 -13.64 -0.34
C ASP A 75 -11.33 -13.80 0.97
N ARG A 76 -11.69 -14.78 1.81
CA ARG A 76 -10.94 -15.12 3.02
C ARG A 76 -9.53 -15.67 2.71
N GLN A 77 -9.41 -16.48 1.66
CA GLN A 77 -8.10 -16.99 1.22
C GLN A 77 -7.22 -15.87 0.66
N ILE A 78 -7.78 -14.96 -0.14
CA ILE A 78 -7.09 -13.78 -0.69
C ILE A 78 -6.53 -12.92 0.44
N VAL A 79 -7.35 -12.61 1.45
CA VAL A 79 -6.94 -11.83 2.62
C VAL A 79 -5.83 -12.57 3.38
N ARG A 80 -5.98 -13.88 3.61
CA ARG A 80 -4.97 -14.69 4.30
C ARG A 80 -3.62 -14.66 3.58
N MET A 81 -3.61 -14.86 2.26
CA MET A 81 -2.38 -14.80 1.47
C MET A 81 -1.67 -13.46 1.61
N ALA A 82 -2.42 -12.36 1.52
CA ALA A 82 -1.86 -11.01 1.66
C ALA A 82 -1.36 -10.68 3.08
N VAL A 83 -1.87 -11.38 4.11
CA VAL A 83 -1.39 -11.23 5.50
C VAL A 83 -0.15 -12.09 5.76
N THR A 84 -0.11 -13.31 5.20
CA THR A 84 1.02 -14.24 5.34
C THR A 84 2.26 -13.74 4.61
N ASP A 85 2.11 -13.37 3.33
CA ASP A 85 3.17 -12.72 2.56
C ASP A 85 2.69 -11.31 2.19
N ARG A 86 3.15 -10.32 2.97
CA ARG A 86 2.75 -8.92 2.75
C ARG A 86 3.21 -8.40 1.38
N SER A 87 4.23 -9.00 0.76
CA SER A 87 4.79 -8.56 -0.52
C SER A 87 4.15 -9.21 -1.75
N VAL A 88 3.20 -10.13 -1.55
CA VAL A 88 2.56 -10.88 -2.63
C VAL A 88 1.88 -9.97 -3.65
N THR A 89 2.09 -10.24 -4.94
CA THR A 89 1.44 -9.46 -6.00
C THR A 89 0.01 -9.93 -6.24
N SER A 90 -0.89 -9.01 -6.64
CA SER A 90 -2.27 -9.39 -7.01
C SER A 90 -2.33 -10.43 -8.13
N ARG A 91 -1.33 -10.49 -9.01
CA ARG A 91 -1.25 -11.47 -10.09
C ARG A 91 -0.90 -12.86 -9.56
N THR A 92 0.06 -12.94 -8.64
CA THR A 92 0.42 -14.20 -7.97
C THR A 92 -0.76 -14.75 -7.17
N VAL A 93 -1.48 -13.89 -6.45
CA VAL A 93 -2.71 -14.31 -5.73
C VAL A 93 -3.78 -14.80 -6.70
N ALA A 94 -4.02 -14.08 -7.82
CA ALA A 94 -4.96 -14.50 -8.84
C ALA A 94 -4.64 -15.90 -9.41
N GLN A 95 -3.39 -16.14 -9.79
CA GLN A 95 -2.93 -17.43 -10.30
C GLN A 95 -3.09 -18.55 -9.28
N HIS A 96 -2.82 -18.27 -8.00
CA HIS A 96 -3.03 -19.25 -6.94
C HIS A 96 -4.51 -19.60 -6.77
N ILE A 97 -5.40 -18.60 -6.74
CA ILE A 97 -6.85 -18.85 -6.64
C ILE A 97 -7.34 -19.65 -7.84
N GLU A 98 -6.89 -19.32 -9.05
CA GLU A 98 -7.22 -20.05 -10.28
C GLU A 98 -6.76 -21.51 -10.21
N SER A 99 -5.56 -21.78 -9.68
CA SER A 99 -5.06 -23.15 -9.52
C SER A 99 -5.86 -24.01 -8.54
N VAL A 100 -6.49 -23.40 -7.53
CA VAL A 100 -7.22 -24.10 -6.46
C VAL A 100 -8.71 -24.27 -6.79
N THR A 101 -9.30 -23.28 -7.46
CA THR A 101 -10.75 -23.21 -7.70
C THR A 101 -11.14 -23.43 -9.15
N HIS A 102 -10.17 -23.47 -10.07
CA HIS A 102 -10.37 -23.49 -11.52
C HIS A 102 -11.21 -22.31 -12.06
N HIS A 103 -11.35 -21.24 -11.26
CA HIS A 103 -12.03 -20.01 -11.66
C HIS A 103 -11.00 -18.91 -11.93
N SER A 104 -11.05 -18.33 -13.12
CA SER A 104 -10.11 -17.27 -13.50
C SER A 104 -10.52 -15.93 -12.88
N VAL A 105 -9.64 -15.40 -12.03
CA VAL A 105 -9.87 -14.13 -11.33
C VAL A 105 -8.86 -13.10 -11.82
N SER A 106 -9.32 -11.91 -12.18
CA SER A 106 -8.39 -10.85 -12.60
C SER A 106 -7.60 -10.27 -11.40
N ALA A 107 -6.37 -9.83 -11.63
CA ALA A 107 -5.58 -9.13 -10.62
C ALA A 107 -6.27 -7.84 -10.08
N ARG A 108 -7.13 -7.21 -10.91
CA ARG A 108 -7.94 -6.07 -10.50
C ARG A 108 -8.98 -6.47 -9.45
N THR A 109 -9.65 -7.61 -9.64
CA THR A 109 -10.63 -8.17 -8.69
C THR A 109 -9.95 -8.43 -7.36
N ILE A 110 -8.78 -9.10 -7.35
CA ILE A 110 -8.00 -9.34 -6.13
C ILE A 110 -7.71 -8.03 -5.37
N ARG A 111 -7.23 -7.00 -6.08
CA ARG A 111 -6.96 -5.70 -5.47
C ARG A 111 -8.21 -5.07 -4.87
N GLN A 112 -9.36 -5.15 -5.53
CA GLN A 112 -10.62 -4.64 -5.01
C GLN A 112 -11.03 -5.39 -3.73
N ARG A 113 -10.89 -6.72 -3.69
CA ARG A 113 -11.19 -7.52 -2.48
C ARG A 113 -10.29 -7.16 -1.31
N LEU A 114 -8.99 -7.01 -1.55
CA LEU A 114 -8.06 -6.56 -0.52
C LEU A 114 -8.41 -5.16 -0.02
N GLN A 115 -8.80 -4.24 -0.90
CA GLN A 115 -9.26 -2.91 -0.50
C GLN A 115 -10.56 -2.92 0.29
N GLN A 116 -11.53 -3.76 -0.09
CA GLN A 116 -12.77 -3.97 0.66
C GLN A 116 -12.50 -4.52 2.06
N SER A 117 -11.47 -5.36 2.21
CA SER A 117 -11.01 -5.82 3.53
C SER A 117 -10.24 -4.77 4.34
N GLY A 118 -10.00 -3.58 3.79
CA GLY A 118 -9.25 -2.50 4.44
C GLY A 118 -7.73 -2.56 4.26
N GLN A 119 -7.23 -3.49 3.44
CA GLN A 119 -5.81 -3.55 3.08
C GLN A 119 -5.51 -2.66 1.88
N SER A 120 -4.33 -2.06 1.88
CA SER A 120 -3.89 -1.26 0.75
C SER A 120 -2.41 -1.47 0.46
N THR A 121 -2.04 -1.35 -0.82
CA THR A 121 -0.64 -1.34 -1.21
C THR A 121 0.04 -0.07 -0.72
N ARG A 122 1.16 -0.23 -0.02
CA ARG A 122 1.99 0.85 0.49
C ARG A 122 3.47 0.51 0.24
N ARG A 123 4.32 1.53 0.25
CA ARG A 123 5.77 1.29 0.31
C ARG A 123 6.11 0.73 1.70
N PRO A 124 6.89 -0.35 1.78
CA PRO A 124 7.35 -0.86 3.06
C PRO A 124 8.25 0.16 3.76
N LEU A 125 8.34 0.05 5.07
CA LEU A 125 9.43 0.72 5.79
C LEU A 125 10.70 -0.09 5.56
N LEU A 126 11.79 0.58 5.18
CA LEU A 126 13.10 -0.04 5.09
C LEU A 126 13.78 0.06 6.45
N GLY A 127 14.22 -1.07 6.99
CA GLY A 127 14.95 -1.15 8.24
C GLY A 127 16.27 -1.88 8.07
N LEU A 128 17.25 -1.56 8.91
CA LEU A 128 18.43 -2.40 9.04
C LEU A 128 18.05 -3.67 9.81
N PRO A 129 18.48 -4.87 9.39
CA PRO A 129 18.32 -6.08 10.18
C PRO A 129 19.21 -6.00 11.42
N LEU A 130 18.61 -5.62 12.55
CA LEU A 130 19.29 -5.60 13.84
C LEU A 130 18.96 -6.87 14.62
N THR A 131 20.00 -7.57 15.06
CA THR A 131 19.90 -8.65 16.05
C THR A 131 19.36 -8.09 17.37
N GLN A 132 18.81 -8.97 18.22
CA GLN A 132 18.32 -8.53 19.53
C GLN A 132 19.44 -7.89 20.36
N ASN A 133 20.66 -8.45 20.30
CA ASN A 133 21.82 -7.88 20.98
C ASN A 133 22.14 -6.47 20.48
N HIS A 134 22.15 -6.25 19.16
CA HIS A 134 22.39 -4.91 18.59
C HIS A 134 21.34 -3.90 19.05
N ARG A 135 20.07 -4.32 19.19
CA ARG A 135 19.01 -3.44 19.70
C ARG A 135 19.26 -3.06 21.16
N CYS A 136 19.61 -4.01 22.01
CA CYS A 136 19.92 -3.76 23.41
C CYS A 136 21.11 -2.81 23.57
N LEU A 137 22.22 -3.09 22.89
CA LEU A 137 23.43 -2.26 22.95
C LEU A 137 23.18 -0.83 22.45
N ARG A 138 22.44 -0.67 21.34
CA ARG A 138 22.09 0.66 20.83
C ARG A 138 21.17 1.42 21.76
N HIS A 139 20.20 0.73 22.38
CA HIS A 139 19.33 1.35 23.37
C HIS A 139 20.12 1.80 24.60
N GLN A 140 20.97 0.92 25.14
CA GLN A 140 21.84 1.22 26.27
C GLN A 140 22.76 2.42 25.97
N TRP A 141 23.39 2.43 24.79
CA TRP A 141 24.25 3.53 24.37
C TRP A 141 23.52 4.88 24.35
N CYS A 142 22.26 4.89 23.87
CA CYS A 142 21.42 6.08 23.89
C CYS A 142 21.03 6.49 25.32
N ASP A 143 20.72 5.53 26.18
CA ASP A 143 20.30 5.81 27.56
C ASP A 143 21.45 6.39 28.39
N GLU A 144 22.65 5.82 28.27
CA GLU A 144 23.89 6.33 28.90
C GLU A 144 24.20 7.79 28.52
N ARG A 145 23.79 8.22 27.33
CA ARG A 145 24.08 9.55 26.76
C ARG A 145 22.85 10.43 26.67
N ARG A 146 21.75 10.04 27.30
CA ARG A 146 20.45 10.72 27.20
C ARG A 146 20.49 12.17 27.66
N MET A 147 21.34 12.48 28.65
CA MET A 147 21.48 13.81 29.24
C MET A 147 22.68 14.59 28.71
N TRP A 148 23.42 14.06 27.73
CA TRP A 148 24.55 14.77 27.12
C TRP A 148 24.07 16.00 26.34
N VAL A 149 24.74 17.13 26.56
CA VAL A 149 24.48 18.39 25.86
C VAL A 149 25.78 19.01 25.39
N ALA A 150 26.67 19.37 26.31
CA ALA A 150 27.96 19.99 25.98
C ALA A 150 28.97 18.96 25.48
N GLU A 151 28.85 17.71 25.92
CA GLU A 151 29.71 16.59 25.57
C GLU A 151 29.65 16.27 24.07
N TRP A 152 28.54 16.58 23.41
CA TRP A 152 28.41 16.44 21.95
C TRP A 152 29.38 17.32 21.17
N ASN A 153 29.90 18.40 21.78
CA ASN A 153 30.85 19.31 21.12
C ASN A 153 32.19 18.64 20.84
N GLU A 154 32.55 17.64 21.63
CA GLU A 154 33.81 16.89 21.54
C GLU A 154 33.70 15.63 20.66
N VAL A 155 32.48 15.27 20.23
CA VAL A 155 32.25 14.07 19.42
C VAL A 155 32.37 14.41 17.94
N VAL A 156 33.22 13.65 17.24
CA VAL A 156 33.31 13.66 15.77
C VAL A 156 32.67 12.39 15.23
N PHE A 157 31.66 12.56 14.38
CA PHE A 157 31.02 11.46 13.67
C PHE A 157 31.68 11.27 12.31
N THR A 158 32.17 10.07 12.02
CA THR A 158 32.74 9.70 10.72
C THR A 158 31.93 8.57 10.12
N ASP A 159 31.67 8.62 8.82
CA ASP A 159 30.97 7.54 8.12
C ASP A 159 31.46 7.38 6.67
N GLU A 160 31.25 6.17 6.15
CA GLU A 160 31.46 5.79 4.75
C GLU A 160 30.10 5.79 4.04
N SER A 161 29.88 6.75 3.15
CA SER A 161 28.66 6.79 2.33
C SER A 161 28.94 6.42 0.88
N ARG A 162 27.99 5.72 0.25
CA ARG A 162 28.05 5.38 -1.17
C ARG A 162 27.05 6.22 -1.95
N ILE A 163 27.53 6.97 -2.95
CA ILE A 163 26.65 7.58 -3.95
C ILE A 163 26.42 6.55 -5.05
N CYS A 164 25.22 5.95 -5.05
CA CYS A 164 24.82 4.99 -6.06
C CYS A 164 24.53 5.67 -7.40
N LEU A 165 25.11 5.16 -8.48
CA LEU A 165 24.85 5.66 -9.84
C LEU A 165 23.53 5.12 -10.41
N GLN A 166 23.05 4.00 -9.86
CA GLN A 166 21.78 3.37 -10.22
C GLN A 166 20.92 3.23 -8.96
N HIS A 167 19.71 3.77 -8.99
CA HIS A 167 18.75 3.61 -7.91
C HIS A 167 17.92 2.35 -8.13
N HIS A 168 17.71 1.56 -7.08
CA HIS A 168 16.65 0.55 -7.10
C HIS A 168 15.31 1.28 -6.94
N ASP A 169 14.41 1.16 -7.92
CA ASP A 169 13.13 1.90 -8.02
C ASP A 169 12.11 1.65 -6.88
N GLY A 170 12.47 0.94 -5.81
CA GLY A 170 11.58 0.68 -4.67
C GLY A 170 10.26 0.05 -5.09
N GLN A 171 10.29 -0.77 -6.15
CA GLN A 171 9.08 -1.34 -6.77
C GLN A 171 8.32 -2.28 -5.84
N ILE A 172 8.97 -2.78 -4.79
CA ILE A 172 8.34 -3.66 -3.82
C ILE A 172 7.30 -2.88 -3.02
N ARG A 173 6.07 -3.39 -3.01
CA ARG A 173 4.95 -2.87 -2.24
C ARG A 173 4.45 -3.95 -1.30
N VAL A 174 3.95 -3.52 -0.16
CA VAL A 174 3.35 -4.41 0.83
C VAL A 174 1.87 -4.10 1.01
N TRP A 175 1.06 -5.14 1.21
CA TRP A 175 -0.33 -5.04 1.64
C TRP A 175 -0.39 -4.85 3.14
N ARG A 176 -1.03 -3.77 3.58
CA ARG A 176 -1.22 -3.50 5.01
C ARG A 176 -2.47 -2.71 5.31
N HIS A 177 -2.98 -2.88 6.51
CA HIS A 177 -3.99 -2.01 7.11
C HIS A 177 -3.36 -0.69 7.56
N ARG A 178 -4.22 0.30 7.86
CA ARG A 178 -3.78 1.56 8.46
C ARG A 178 -3.26 1.27 9.88
N GLY A 179 -2.11 1.85 10.24
CA GLY A 179 -1.46 1.64 11.54
C GLY A 179 -0.41 0.52 11.57
N GLU A 180 -0.43 -0.41 10.63
CA GLU A 180 0.52 -1.56 10.57
C GLU A 180 1.93 -1.19 10.07
N ARG A 181 2.30 0.10 10.01
CA ARG A 181 3.55 0.53 9.36
C ARG A 181 4.81 -0.06 10.00
N MET A 182 4.80 -0.24 11.32
CA MET A 182 5.95 -0.69 12.11
C MET A 182 5.91 -2.20 12.41
N LEU A 183 4.90 -2.94 11.94
CA LEU A 183 4.87 -4.38 12.13
C LEU A 183 6.03 -5.02 11.38
N ASN A 184 6.74 -5.96 12.02
CA ASN A 184 7.89 -6.64 11.42
C ASN A 184 7.54 -7.30 10.07
N SER A 185 6.31 -7.79 9.90
CA SER A 185 5.83 -8.37 8.63
C SER A 185 5.66 -7.35 7.50
N CYS A 186 5.56 -6.05 7.82
CA CYS A 186 5.42 -4.94 6.87
C CYS A 186 6.73 -4.14 6.66
N VAL A 187 7.75 -4.43 7.47
CA VAL A 187 9.09 -3.86 7.36
C VAL A 187 9.91 -4.78 6.47
N MET A 188 10.63 -4.18 5.52
CA MET A 188 11.64 -4.93 4.78
C MET A 188 13.00 -4.61 5.35
N HIS A 189 13.70 -5.66 5.75
CA HIS A 189 15.08 -5.53 6.16
C HIS A 189 15.98 -5.58 4.93
N CYS A 190 16.75 -4.52 4.72
CA CYS A 190 17.72 -4.45 3.65
C CYS A 190 19.10 -4.11 4.21
N HIS A 191 20.10 -4.90 3.82
CA HIS A 191 21.48 -4.45 3.90
C HIS A 191 21.76 -3.50 2.73
N THR A 192 22.63 -2.52 2.94
CA THR A 192 23.15 -1.70 1.84
C THR A 192 23.87 -2.61 0.85
N GLY A 193 23.19 -2.95 -0.25
CA GLY A 193 23.69 -3.93 -1.22
C GLY A 193 24.93 -3.46 -1.99
N PRO A 194 25.55 -4.35 -2.79
CA PRO A 194 26.64 -4.03 -3.69
C PRO A 194 26.13 -3.26 -4.91
N ALA A 195 25.60 -2.06 -4.70
CA ALA A 195 25.27 -1.14 -5.78
C ALA A 195 26.56 -0.51 -6.33
N LEU A 196 26.66 -0.38 -7.65
CA LEU A 196 27.73 0.40 -8.28
C LEU A 196 27.61 1.85 -7.82
N GLY A 197 28.68 2.38 -7.24
CA GLY A 197 28.66 3.71 -6.68
C GLY A 197 30.04 4.17 -6.24
N ILE A 198 30.17 5.49 -6.09
CA ILE A 198 31.39 6.13 -5.59
C ILE A 198 31.33 6.10 -4.07
N MET A 199 32.35 5.55 -3.42
CA MET A 199 32.48 5.63 -1.97
C MET A 199 33.09 6.97 -1.58
N ILE A 200 32.51 7.56 -0.56
CA ILE A 200 32.92 8.83 0.02
C ILE A 200 33.06 8.62 1.52
N TRP A 201 34.16 9.11 2.06
CA TRP A 201 34.38 9.21 3.49
C TRP A 201 34.26 10.69 3.92
N GLY A 202 33.67 10.92 5.09
CA GLY A 202 33.56 12.24 5.67
C GLY A 202 33.36 12.19 7.18
N GLY A 203 33.74 13.27 7.84
CA GLY A 203 33.62 13.47 9.28
C GLY A 203 32.93 14.80 9.58
N ILE A 204 32.06 14.81 10.58
CA ILE A 204 31.32 15.99 11.06
C ILE A 204 31.46 16.04 12.57
N GLY A 205 31.98 17.15 13.09
CA GLY A 205 31.94 17.52 14.49
C GLY A 205 31.08 18.76 14.69
N TYR A 206 30.93 19.22 15.93
CA TYR A 206 30.07 20.37 16.25
C TYR A 206 30.54 21.68 15.58
N HIS A 207 31.85 21.93 15.56
CA HIS A 207 32.44 23.15 15.01
C HIS A 207 33.10 22.97 13.63
N SER A 208 33.12 21.75 13.09
CA SER A 208 33.93 21.45 11.90
C SER A 208 33.37 20.30 11.07
N ARG A 209 33.81 20.24 9.80
CA ARG A 209 33.57 19.13 8.90
C ARG A 209 34.82 18.86 8.09
N THR A 210 35.09 17.60 7.78
CA THR A 210 36.19 17.24 6.88
C THR A 210 35.77 17.43 5.42
N THR A 211 36.77 17.64 4.56
CA THR A 211 36.55 17.55 3.11
C THR A 211 36.26 16.10 2.75
N TYR A 212 35.32 15.87 1.84
CA TYR A 212 34.98 14.53 1.38
C TYR A 212 36.15 13.87 0.67
N CYS A 213 36.52 12.68 1.14
CA CYS A 213 37.56 11.86 0.52
C CYS A 213 36.91 10.76 -0.32
N ARG A 214 37.24 10.70 -1.60
CA ARG A 214 36.85 9.58 -2.47
C ARG A 214 37.87 8.47 -2.31
N TYR A 215 37.40 7.25 -2.13
CA TYR A 215 38.28 6.08 -2.12
C TYR A 215 37.61 4.93 -2.89
N PHE A 216 38.42 4.07 -3.48
CA PHE A 216 37.93 2.87 -4.16
C PHE A 216 38.05 1.70 -3.19
N LYS A 217 36.92 1.13 -2.78
CA LYS A 217 36.93 -0.15 -2.06
C LYS A 217 37.28 -1.21 -3.10
N GLN A 218 38.51 -1.72 -3.10
CA GLN A 218 38.87 -2.85 -3.95
C GLN A 218 37.89 -4.00 -3.63
N PRO A 219 37.27 -4.64 -4.62
CA PRO A 219 36.51 -5.85 -4.34
C PRO A 219 37.47 -6.83 -3.70
N ALA A 220 37.08 -7.41 -2.55
CA ALA A 220 37.86 -8.44 -1.90
C ALA A 220 38.01 -9.62 -2.88
N LEU A 221 39.09 -9.60 -3.65
CA LEU A 221 39.55 -10.79 -4.35
C LEU A 221 39.82 -11.80 -3.25
N HIS A 222 39.17 -12.95 -3.37
CA HIS A 222 39.38 -14.09 -2.51
C HIS A 222 40.80 -14.64 -2.78
N LEU A 223 41.81 -13.91 -2.33
CA LEU A 223 43.20 -14.37 -2.32
C LEU A 223 43.34 -15.32 -1.13
N ARG A 224 43.13 -16.61 -1.41
CA ARG A 224 43.64 -17.67 -0.55
C ARG A 224 45.15 -17.47 -0.44
N GLY A 225 45.56 -17.06 0.76
CA GLY A 225 46.86 -17.22 1.39
C GLY A 225 48.10 -17.19 0.51
N VAL A 226 48.84 -16.08 0.58
CA VAL A 226 50.27 -16.08 0.96
C VAL A 226 50.52 -14.77 1.70
N GLY A 227 51.14 -14.85 2.88
CA GLY A 227 51.32 -13.72 3.79
C GLY A 227 52.16 -12.58 3.20
N ALA A 228 51.81 -11.36 3.59
CA ALA A 228 52.68 -10.20 3.46
C ALA A 228 52.49 -9.30 4.68
N SER A 229 53.58 -9.21 5.42
CA SER A 229 53.92 -8.41 6.59
C SER A 229 53.30 -7.02 6.68
N CYS A 230 52.69 -6.71 7.83
CA CYS A 230 52.37 -5.35 8.24
C CYS A 230 53.68 -4.60 8.58
N THR A 231 54.05 -3.63 7.77
CA THR A 231 54.96 -2.56 8.19
C THR A 231 54.20 -1.57 9.07
N SER A 232 54.68 -1.43 10.30
CA SER A 232 54.25 -0.49 11.33
C SER A 232 54.62 0.96 10.98
N LEU A 233 53.83 1.91 11.52
CA LEU A 233 54.21 3.23 12.09
C LEU A 233 52.93 4.09 12.33
N PRO A 234 52.97 5.10 13.21
CA PRO A 234 53.26 5.07 14.63
C PRO A 234 52.01 5.36 15.49
N SER A 235 52.05 4.85 16.72
CA SER A 235 51.16 5.18 17.84
C SER A 235 51.02 6.69 18.03
N GLY A 236 49.79 7.17 18.26
CA GLY A 236 49.65 8.55 18.71
C GLY A 236 48.26 9.18 18.81
N TYR A 237 47.13 8.49 18.68
CA TYR A 237 45.83 9.05 19.10
C TYR A 237 44.89 7.95 19.57
N GLY A 238 44.42 8.04 20.82
CA GLY A 238 43.44 7.13 21.40
C GLY A 238 42.09 7.31 20.73
N HIS A 239 41.87 6.59 19.63
CA HIS A 239 40.57 6.47 18.99
C HIS A 239 39.79 5.33 19.63
N SER A 240 38.69 5.65 20.30
CA SER A 240 37.62 4.70 20.56
C SER A 240 36.96 4.35 19.23
N HIS A 241 37.49 3.31 18.58
CA HIS A 241 36.95 2.74 17.35
C HIS A 241 35.56 2.15 17.66
N ILE A 242 34.49 2.82 17.20
CA ILE A 242 33.14 2.24 17.20
C ILE A 242 33.06 1.35 15.96
N SER A 243 33.56 0.13 16.09
CA SER A 243 33.32 -0.92 15.09
C SER A 243 31.85 -1.35 15.18
N THR A 244 31.11 -1.08 14.11
CA THR A 244 29.76 -1.60 13.93
C THR A 244 29.89 -2.89 13.14
N GLU A 245 30.07 -4.01 13.84
CA GLU A 245 29.78 -5.36 13.33
C GLU A 245 28.63 -5.96 14.13
#